data_AF-A0A7C6T2B5-F1
#
_entry.id   AF-A0A7C6T2B5-F1
#
_cell.length_a   1.000
_cell.length_b   1.000
_cell.length_c   1.000
_cell.angle_alpha   90.00
_cell.angle_beta   90.00
_cell.angle_gamma   90.00
#
_symmetry.space_group_name_H-M   'P 1'
#
loop_
_entity.id
_entity.type
_entity.pdbx_description
1 polymer ?
#
loop_
_entity_poly.entity_id
_entity_poly.type
_entity_poly.pdbx_seq_one_letter_code
_entity_poly.pdbx_strand_id
1 'polypeptide(L)'
;MKKIFAIILAISLLIFMAACSRETDPTDPASSQTASQPPADTEAEVTESRQEDLREEDDLREFVDAYMEKAVMDLRAGCEDLLSGIGNFDEYQENTGRIEAFYQKIDEATDMIVIHLREFSRDYAAFVLESDSSMSDKYEEIDDIEYFIYKDAGTAYYEEFYEGIMGDLYRAFYMGVIEDAEGDLSEDDWSLARDTEYKRWSGINSAVHRRWLDLRTDISVFRSRLSREIWNQDMERAEKVLRNFSISIDNLKNDITAPVFNDPLTENRELAEILTELKNEFEGVEQLMTDELNSVYGILGNTYQSYVENYQLLLDWYDRALKEMEGLYESVPDKVLEYYKTIPLVLDQDDSKAIDHALYDFSDAFYWGILEQVKNTFQRTLLDEIRSKYYDGILDDARGSVSYDEWFKTKTGSNVDWTSFFTTFSGDLFDFRSDLLDGWQRVQEGFRAKNFDVDALLP
;
A
#
# COMPACT_ATOMS: atom_id res chain seq x y z
N MET A 1 14.79 -19.33 10.37
CA MET A 1 13.79 -19.11 11.44
C MET A 1 14.10 -19.68 12.85
N LYS A 2 14.60 -20.91 13.09
CA LYS A 2 14.83 -21.40 14.48
C LYS A 2 15.97 -20.72 15.28
N LYS A 3 16.86 -19.98 14.61
CA LYS A 3 17.98 -19.26 15.27
C LYS A 3 17.62 -17.81 15.66
N ILE A 4 16.58 -17.23 15.07
CA ILE A 4 16.16 -15.83 15.26
C ILE A 4 15.53 -15.65 16.66
N PHE A 5 14.73 -16.63 17.12
CA PHE A 5 14.16 -16.59 18.48
C PHE A 5 15.17 -16.73 19.62
N ALA A 6 16.39 -17.20 19.36
CA ALA A 6 17.35 -17.53 20.42
C ALA A 6 18.30 -16.37 20.77
N ILE A 7 18.52 -15.42 19.86
CA ILE A 7 19.49 -14.33 20.05
C ILE A 7 18.82 -13.08 20.63
N ILE A 8 17.59 -12.77 20.22
CA ILE A 8 16.81 -11.63 20.76
C ILE A 8 16.39 -11.90 22.23
N LEU A 9 16.16 -13.16 22.62
CA LEU A 9 15.86 -13.52 24.01
C LEU A 9 17.08 -13.51 24.95
N ALA A 10 18.30 -13.39 24.42
CA ALA A 10 19.54 -13.48 25.21
C ALA A 10 20.08 -12.10 25.67
N ILE A 11 19.61 -11.00 25.08
CA ILE A 11 20.08 -9.64 25.42
C ILE A 11 19.33 -9.06 26.64
N SER A 12 18.19 -9.65 27.03
CA SER A 12 17.39 -9.21 28.19
C SER A 12 17.87 -9.72 29.57
N LEU A 13 19.08 -10.30 29.69
CA LEU A 13 19.51 -10.98 30.93
C LEU A 13 20.84 -10.54 31.57
N LEU A 14 21.45 -9.45 31.13
CA LEU A 14 22.57 -8.81 31.84
C LEU A 14 22.39 -7.30 31.66
N ILE A 15 21.95 -6.54 32.66
CA ILE A 15 22.83 -5.94 33.67
C ILE A 15 21.98 -5.52 34.88
N PHE A 16 22.31 -6.05 36.06
CA PHE A 16 22.00 -5.39 37.34
C PHE A 16 23.29 -5.20 38.13
N MET A 17 23.39 -4.01 38.72
CA MET A 17 24.30 -3.54 39.78
C MET A 17 25.59 -2.80 39.37
N ALA A 18 25.50 -1.46 39.45
CA ALA A 18 26.33 -0.69 40.39
C ALA A 18 25.62 0.62 40.78
N ALA A 19 25.50 0.86 42.08
CA ALA A 19 24.88 2.03 42.68
C ALA A 19 25.92 3.08 43.13
N CYS A 20 25.43 4.33 43.28
CA CYS A 20 25.98 5.48 44.05
C CYS A 20 27.15 6.26 43.37
N SER A 21 27.24 7.60 43.34
CA SER A 21 26.58 8.70 44.09
C SER A 21 26.98 10.11 43.54
N ARG A 22 26.06 11.11 43.65
CA ARG A 22 26.20 12.59 43.95
C ARG A 22 27.26 13.45 43.20
N GLU A 23 27.13 14.75 42.90
CA GLU A 23 26.22 15.87 43.29
C GLU A 23 26.44 17.11 42.35
N THR A 24 25.37 17.91 42.14
CA THR A 24 25.25 19.39 41.95
C THR A 24 25.75 20.17 40.70
N ASP A 25 24.79 20.62 39.86
CA ASP A 25 24.36 22.02 39.47
C ASP A 25 25.35 23.11 38.95
N PRO A 26 24.88 24.21 38.26
CA PRO A 26 23.87 24.37 37.17
C PRO A 26 24.29 25.45 36.09
N THR A 27 23.33 25.91 35.24
CA THR A 27 23.29 27.07 34.27
C THR A 27 24.08 26.96 32.95
N ASP A 28 23.63 27.37 31.74
CA ASP A 28 22.39 27.97 31.16
C ASP A 28 22.52 27.86 29.59
N PRO A 29 21.60 28.35 28.71
CA PRO A 29 21.07 27.59 27.58
C PRO A 29 21.60 28.05 26.20
N ALA A 30 21.59 27.15 25.21
CA ALA A 30 21.71 27.54 23.82
C ALA A 30 20.73 26.73 22.96
N SER A 31 19.73 27.44 22.45
CA SER A 31 18.83 27.04 21.39
C SER A 31 19.60 26.53 20.17
N SER A 32 19.19 25.39 19.61
CA SER A 32 19.50 25.02 18.23
C SER A 32 18.46 24.04 17.72
N GLN A 33 17.56 24.56 16.88
CA GLN A 33 16.79 23.79 15.93
C GLN A 33 17.77 22.98 15.06
N THR A 34 17.64 21.66 15.08
CA THR A 34 18.20 20.81 14.04
C THR A 34 17.02 20.07 13.43
N ALA A 35 16.61 20.52 12.25
CA ALA A 35 15.81 19.70 11.36
C ALA A 35 16.71 18.54 10.91
N SER A 36 16.35 17.32 11.28
CA SER A 36 17.05 16.12 10.82
C SER A 36 16.79 15.95 9.33
N GLN A 37 17.85 15.99 8.53
CA GLN A 37 17.84 15.50 7.15
C GLN A 37 17.68 13.97 7.14
N PRO A 38 17.06 13.38 6.11
CA PRO A 38 17.03 11.93 5.92
C PRO A 38 18.46 11.38 5.76
N PRO A 39 18.73 10.11 6.07
CA PRO A 39 20.08 9.55 6.02
C PRO A 39 20.47 9.24 4.57
N ALA A 40 20.87 10.27 3.81
CA ALA A 40 21.42 10.12 2.46
C ALA A 40 22.68 9.22 2.43
N ASP A 41 23.39 9.11 3.55
CA ASP A 41 24.59 8.25 3.67
C ASP A 41 24.25 6.75 3.73
N THR A 42 23.05 6.35 4.17
CA THR A 42 22.64 4.93 4.24
C THR A 42 22.17 4.40 2.88
N GLU A 43 21.51 5.24 2.09
CA GLU A 43 20.99 4.85 0.77
C GLU A 43 22.11 4.64 -0.26
N ALA A 44 23.14 5.50 -0.24
CA ALA A 44 24.30 5.37 -1.13
C ALA A 44 25.18 4.16 -0.78
N GLU A 45 25.41 3.89 0.50
CA GLU A 45 26.23 2.76 0.97
C GLU A 45 25.56 1.40 0.71
N VAL A 46 24.23 1.32 0.81
CA VAL A 46 23.45 0.10 0.51
C VAL A 46 23.33 -0.15 -0.99
N THR A 47 23.24 0.89 -1.82
CA THR A 47 23.05 0.73 -3.29
C THR A 47 24.34 0.28 -4.00
N GLU A 48 25.51 0.76 -3.57
CA GLU A 48 26.80 0.40 -4.16
C GLU A 48 27.25 -1.00 -3.71
N SER A 49 26.96 -1.41 -2.45
CA SER A 49 27.19 -2.79 -1.99
C SER A 49 26.23 -3.81 -2.64
N ARG A 50 24.98 -3.41 -2.92
CA ARG A 50 23.93 -4.25 -3.53
C ARG A 50 24.30 -4.82 -4.91
N GLN A 51 25.02 -4.05 -5.73
CA GLN A 51 25.34 -4.44 -7.11
C GLN A 51 26.56 -5.38 -7.21
N GLU A 52 27.42 -5.41 -6.19
CA GLU A 52 28.58 -6.31 -6.11
C GLU A 52 28.22 -7.65 -5.43
N ASP A 53 27.42 -7.65 -4.36
CA ASP A 53 27.08 -8.88 -3.61
C ASP A 53 26.09 -9.81 -4.35
N LEU A 54 25.11 -9.27 -5.09
CA LEU A 54 24.19 -10.10 -5.89
C LEU A 54 24.85 -10.78 -7.10
N ARG A 55 26.15 -10.53 -7.35
CA ARG A 55 26.94 -11.17 -8.42
C ARG A 55 27.59 -12.48 -7.98
N GLU A 56 27.61 -12.79 -6.68
CA GLU A 56 27.91 -14.13 -6.18
C GLU A 56 26.57 -14.88 -5.94
N GLU A 57 26.47 -16.10 -6.44
CA GLU A 57 25.24 -16.89 -6.67
C GLU A 57 24.49 -17.31 -5.37
N ASP A 58 25.10 -17.12 -4.20
CA ASP A 58 24.53 -17.27 -2.85
C ASP A 58 24.45 -15.84 -2.25
N ASP A 59 23.35 -15.25 -1.78
CA ASP A 59 22.12 -15.85 -1.28
C ASP A 59 21.13 -14.66 -1.17
N LEU A 60 20.19 -14.45 -2.12
CA LEU A 60 19.14 -13.41 -2.02
C LEU A 60 18.55 -13.36 -0.60
N ARG A 61 18.40 -14.54 -0.02
CA ARG A 61 17.98 -14.79 1.35
C ARG A 61 18.85 -14.09 2.39
N GLU A 62 20.18 -14.22 2.34
CA GLU A 62 21.08 -13.60 3.32
C GLU A 62 21.00 -12.08 3.26
N PHE A 63 20.97 -11.52 2.04
CA PHE A 63 20.84 -10.09 1.84
C PHE A 63 19.53 -9.54 2.43
N VAL A 64 18.41 -10.19 2.09
CA VAL A 64 17.08 -9.81 2.58
C VAL A 64 16.97 -9.99 4.10
N ASP A 65 17.46 -11.10 4.63
CA ASP A 65 17.49 -11.38 6.09
C ASP A 65 18.28 -10.27 6.82
N ALA A 66 19.47 -9.92 6.34
CA ALA A 66 20.32 -8.90 6.96
C ALA A 66 19.71 -7.49 6.88
N TYR A 67 19.10 -7.14 5.74
CA TYR A 67 18.40 -5.86 5.59
C TYR A 67 17.24 -5.75 6.59
N MET A 68 16.39 -6.79 6.66
CA MET A 68 15.25 -6.80 7.58
C MET A 68 15.69 -6.81 9.05
N GLU A 69 16.72 -7.57 9.40
CA GLU A 69 17.26 -7.60 10.77
C GLU A 69 17.73 -6.21 11.21
N LYS A 70 18.49 -5.50 10.35
CA LYS A 70 18.94 -4.14 10.64
C LYS A 70 17.76 -3.19 10.84
N ALA A 71 16.78 -3.21 9.93
CA ALA A 71 15.61 -2.34 10.01
C ALA A 71 14.79 -2.58 11.29
N VAL A 72 14.59 -3.85 11.67
CA VAL A 72 13.90 -4.22 12.91
C VAL A 72 14.67 -3.76 14.14
N MET A 73 15.99 -4.02 14.19
CA MET A 73 16.82 -3.65 15.32
C MET A 73 16.80 -2.14 15.59
N ASP A 74 16.92 -1.33 14.53
CA ASP A 74 16.97 0.14 14.65
C ASP A 74 15.64 0.75 15.15
N LEU A 75 14.51 0.15 14.79
CA LEU A 75 13.20 0.59 15.30
C LEU A 75 12.92 0.03 16.69
N ARG A 76 13.25 -1.23 16.97
CA ARG A 76 13.09 -1.83 18.30
C ARG A 76 13.88 -1.07 19.35
N ALA A 77 15.14 -0.75 19.09
CA ALA A 77 15.96 0.04 20.00
C ALA A 77 15.36 1.43 20.25
N GLY A 78 14.83 2.08 19.22
CA GLY A 78 14.13 3.37 19.36
C GLY A 78 12.83 3.26 20.15
N CYS A 79 12.08 2.18 19.97
CA CYS A 79 10.85 1.91 20.72
C CYS A 79 11.16 1.71 22.20
N GLU A 80 12.14 0.86 22.52
CA GLU A 80 12.57 0.60 23.89
C GLU A 80 13.08 1.87 24.59
N ASP A 81 13.89 2.70 23.92
CA ASP A 81 14.33 3.99 24.44
C ASP A 81 13.13 4.89 24.77
N LEU A 82 12.18 5.00 23.84
CA LEU A 82 10.99 5.83 24.02
C LEU A 82 10.15 5.35 25.20
N LEU A 83 9.88 4.05 25.29
CA LEU A 83 9.07 3.45 26.34
C LEU A 83 9.73 3.52 27.72
N SER A 84 11.06 3.47 27.80
CA SER A 84 11.78 3.51 29.08
C SER A 84 11.66 4.83 29.83
N GLY A 85 11.31 5.91 29.12
CA GLY A 85 11.21 7.26 29.68
C GLY A 85 9.78 7.77 29.88
N ILE A 86 8.76 6.95 29.65
CA ILE A 86 7.34 7.37 29.68
C ILE A 86 6.52 6.28 30.38
N GLY A 87 6.28 6.46 31.67
CA GLY A 87 5.52 5.53 32.51
C GLY A 87 4.23 6.10 33.10
N ASN A 88 3.97 7.39 32.94
CA ASN A 88 2.76 8.05 33.44
C ASN A 88 2.33 9.20 32.52
N PHE A 89 1.16 9.77 32.81
CA PHE A 89 0.53 10.76 31.94
C PHE A 89 1.29 12.09 31.85
N ASP A 90 1.89 12.56 32.95
CA ASP A 90 2.70 13.78 32.95
C ASP A 90 3.93 13.61 32.04
N GLU A 91 4.64 12.48 32.17
CA GLU A 91 5.76 12.14 31.30
C GLU A 91 5.33 11.99 29.84
N TYR A 92 4.16 11.41 29.57
CA TYR A 92 3.61 11.33 28.21
C TYR A 92 3.38 12.72 27.61
N GLN A 93 2.77 13.65 28.37
CA GLN A 93 2.55 15.02 27.89
C GLN A 93 3.86 15.73 27.56
N GLU A 94 4.87 15.61 28.44
CA GLU A 94 6.20 16.20 28.24
C GLU A 94 6.94 15.63 27.02
N ASN A 95 6.62 14.40 26.62
CA ASN A 95 7.31 13.67 25.56
C ASN A 95 6.48 13.51 24.27
N THR A 96 5.33 14.17 24.13
CA THR A 96 4.48 14.10 22.92
C THR A 96 5.24 14.31 21.61
N GLY A 97 6.16 15.27 21.55
CA GLY A 97 6.99 15.50 20.37
C GLY A 97 7.97 14.35 20.05
N ARG A 98 8.47 13.61 21.05
CA ARG A 98 9.30 12.42 20.83
C ARG A 98 8.46 11.24 20.33
N ILE A 99 7.23 11.11 20.84
CA ILE A 99 6.27 10.09 20.40
C ILE A 99 5.91 10.32 18.92
N GLU A 100 5.55 11.55 18.56
CA GLU A 100 5.26 11.94 17.17
C GLU A 100 6.46 11.68 16.24
N ALA A 101 7.66 12.07 16.65
CA ALA A 101 8.87 11.83 15.88
C ALA A 101 9.15 10.32 15.67
N PHE A 102 8.84 9.48 16.67
CA PHE A 102 9.01 8.04 16.54
C PHE A 102 7.97 7.41 15.62
N TYR A 103 6.70 7.84 15.68
CA TYR A 103 5.68 7.46 14.71
C TYR A 103 6.08 7.82 13.27
N GLN A 104 6.62 9.03 13.06
CA GLN A 104 7.16 9.46 11.77
C GLN A 104 8.33 8.58 11.30
N LYS A 105 9.25 8.21 12.22
CA LYS A 105 10.35 7.29 11.92
C LYS A 105 9.84 5.92 11.45
N ILE A 106 8.75 5.41 12.03
CA ILE A 106 8.13 4.15 11.59
C ILE A 106 7.55 4.29 10.17
N ASP A 107 6.91 5.42 9.88
CA ASP A 107 6.36 5.71 8.55
C ASP A 107 7.45 5.72 7.48
N GLU A 108 8.54 6.45 7.72
CA GLU A 108 9.69 6.54 6.81
C GLU A 108 10.40 5.19 6.63
N ALA A 109 10.60 4.45 7.73
CA ALA A 109 11.19 3.12 7.67
C ALA A 109 10.32 2.16 6.84
N THR A 110 9.00 2.28 6.96
CA THR A 110 8.07 1.49 6.18
C THR A 110 8.23 1.77 4.69
N ASP A 111 8.25 3.04 4.27
CA ASP A 111 8.42 3.42 2.86
C ASP A 111 9.72 2.83 2.28
N MET A 112 10.82 2.94 3.01
CA MET A 112 12.11 2.37 2.59
C MET A 112 12.05 0.84 2.45
N ILE A 113 11.49 0.13 3.43
CA ILE A 113 11.41 -1.34 3.40
C ILE A 113 10.59 -1.82 2.21
N VAL A 114 9.41 -1.26 2.00
CA VAL A 114 8.53 -1.73 0.92
C VAL A 114 9.13 -1.42 -0.46
N ILE A 115 9.88 -0.33 -0.63
CA ILE A 115 10.60 -0.05 -1.87
C ILE A 115 11.75 -1.04 -2.06
N HIS A 116 12.60 -1.22 -1.05
CA HIS A 116 13.78 -2.07 -1.18
C HIS A 116 13.45 -3.55 -1.41
N LEU A 117 12.39 -4.09 -0.78
CA LEU A 117 11.96 -5.46 -1.05
C LEU A 117 11.47 -5.67 -2.50
N ARG A 118 10.88 -4.65 -3.13
CA ARG A 118 10.57 -4.68 -4.58
C ARG A 118 11.85 -4.61 -5.42
N GLU A 119 12.81 -3.78 -5.02
CA GLU A 119 14.11 -3.70 -5.70
C GLU A 119 14.89 -5.01 -5.64
N PHE A 120 14.89 -5.71 -4.50
CA PHE A 120 15.53 -7.03 -4.41
C PHE A 120 14.84 -8.05 -5.32
N SER A 121 13.50 -8.00 -5.40
CA SER A 121 12.74 -8.84 -6.32
C SER A 121 13.14 -8.57 -7.78
N ARG A 122 13.25 -7.29 -8.17
CA ARG A 122 13.69 -6.85 -9.51
C ARG A 122 15.12 -7.31 -9.81
N ASP A 123 16.06 -7.01 -8.92
CA ASP A 123 17.49 -7.25 -9.13
C ASP A 123 17.77 -8.76 -9.21
N TYR A 124 17.14 -9.56 -8.36
CA TYR A 124 17.22 -11.02 -8.44
C TYR A 124 16.60 -11.58 -9.72
N ALA A 125 15.42 -11.08 -10.11
CA ALA A 125 14.81 -11.48 -11.37
C ALA A 125 15.71 -11.15 -12.58
N ALA A 126 16.35 -9.99 -12.59
CA ALA A 126 17.31 -9.62 -13.64
C ALA A 126 18.48 -10.61 -13.70
N PHE A 127 19.07 -10.94 -12.54
CA PHE A 127 20.13 -11.93 -12.43
C PHE A 127 19.70 -13.31 -12.98
N VAL A 128 18.53 -13.82 -12.57
CA VAL A 128 18.01 -15.11 -13.05
C VAL A 128 17.74 -15.08 -14.55
N LEU A 129 17.22 -13.98 -15.11
CA LEU A 129 16.99 -13.88 -16.55
C LEU A 129 18.30 -13.83 -17.35
N GLU A 130 19.33 -13.14 -16.86
CA GLU A 130 20.65 -12.99 -17.49
C GLU A 130 21.53 -14.24 -17.39
N SER A 131 21.21 -15.18 -16.49
CA SER A 131 22.01 -16.40 -16.28
C SER A 131 22.07 -17.32 -17.52
N ASP A 132 23.07 -18.19 -17.60
CA ASP A 132 23.14 -19.23 -18.62
C ASP A 132 22.30 -20.49 -18.26
N SER A 133 21.49 -20.43 -17.20
CA SER A 133 20.64 -21.53 -16.71
C SER A 133 19.58 -21.95 -17.74
N SER A 134 19.10 -23.19 -17.64
CA SER A 134 18.00 -23.63 -18.51
C SER A 134 16.69 -22.92 -18.16
N MET A 135 15.70 -22.90 -19.06
CA MET A 135 14.41 -22.27 -18.77
C MET A 135 13.67 -22.92 -17.60
N SER A 136 13.88 -24.23 -17.39
CA SER A 136 13.33 -24.93 -16.22
C SER A 136 13.99 -24.46 -14.93
N ASP A 137 15.32 -24.31 -14.95
CA ASP A 137 16.08 -23.86 -13.79
C ASP A 137 15.72 -22.39 -13.46
N LYS A 138 15.64 -21.51 -14.46
CA LYS A 138 15.16 -20.12 -14.27
C LYS A 138 13.76 -20.06 -13.66
N TYR A 139 12.86 -20.96 -14.08
CA TYR A 139 11.51 -21.04 -13.52
C TYR A 139 11.54 -21.43 -12.04
N GLU A 140 12.38 -22.38 -11.66
CA GLU A 140 12.56 -22.79 -10.26
C GLU A 140 13.23 -21.69 -9.44
N GLU A 141 14.26 -21.02 -9.97
CA GLU A 141 15.00 -19.94 -9.30
C GLU A 141 14.11 -18.72 -9.01
N ILE A 142 13.21 -18.32 -9.93
CA ILE A 142 12.29 -17.19 -9.71
C ILE A 142 11.32 -17.43 -8.52
N ASP A 143 11.10 -18.67 -8.11
CA ASP A 143 10.25 -18.98 -6.95
C ASP A 143 10.88 -18.57 -5.63
N ASP A 144 12.19 -18.32 -5.60
CA ASP A 144 12.87 -17.80 -4.42
C ASP A 144 12.37 -16.40 -4.02
N ILE A 145 11.83 -15.62 -4.97
CA ILE A 145 11.13 -14.35 -4.68
C ILE A 145 9.91 -14.59 -3.79
N GLU A 146 9.12 -15.62 -4.08
CA GLU A 146 7.94 -15.98 -3.29
C GLU A 146 8.36 -16.46 -1.88
N TYR A 147 9.42 -17.27 -1.79
CA TYR A 147 9.86 -17.83 -0.52
C TYR A 147 10.55 -16.81 0.38
N PHE A 148 11.57 -16.10 -0.13
CA PHE A 148 12.42 -15.26 0.72
C PHE A 148 11.87 -13.85 0.90
N ILE A 149 11.24 -13.27 -0.13
CA ILE A 149 10.76 -11.90 -0.06
C ILE A 149 9.28 -11.87 0.35
N TYR A 150 8.39 -12.49 -0.43
CA TYR A 150 6.96 -12.43 -0.16
C TYR A 150 6.58 -13.11 1.17
N LYS A 151 7.16 -14.29 1.44
CA LYS A 151 6.85 -15.08 2.64
C LYS A 151 7.77 -14.74 3.81
N ASP A 152 9.07 -15.00 3.74
CA ASP A 152 9.96 -14.85 4.90
C ASP A 152 10.06 -13.37 5.35
N ALA A 153 10.49 -12.47 4.46
CA ALA A 153 10.59 -11.04 4.78
C ALA A 153 9.21 -10.40 5.02
N GLY A 154 8.20 -10.79 4.23
CA GLY A 154 6.82 -10.33 4.42
C GLY A 154 6.23 -10.73 5.78
N THR A 155 6.53 -11.93 6.28
CA THR A 155 6.15 -12.37 7.63
C THR A 155 6.94 -11.62 8.70
N ALA A 156 8.26 -11.48 8.55
CA ALA A 156 9.09 -10.73 9.49
C ALA A 156 8.62 -9.28 9.64
N TYR A 157 8.27 -8.62 8.53
CA TYR A 157 7.67 -7.29 8.55
C TYR A 157 6.38 -7.28 9.38
N TYR A 158 5.46 -8.22 9.12
CA TYR A 158 4.17 -8.25 9.81
C TYR A 158 4.32 -8.50 11.32
N GLU A 159 5.12 -9.50 11.70
CA GLU A 159 5.31 -9.88 13.09
C GLU A 159 6.06 -8.81 13.90
N GLU A 160 7.14 -8.24 13.34
CA GLU A 160 8.00 -7.32 14.10
C GLU A 160 7.52 -5.88 14.10
N PHE A 161 6.94 -5.40 13.00
CA PHE A 161 6.53 -4.00 12.86
C PHE A 161 5.06 -3.83 13.23
N TYR A 162 4.18 -4.58 12.55
CA TYR A 162 2.74 -4.40 12.68
C TYR A 162 2.20 -4.97 14.00
N GLU A 163 2.48 -6.24 14.32
CA GLU A 163 2.05 -6.82 15.62
C GLU A 163 2.99 -6.44 16.77
N GLY A 164 4.28 -6.32 16.47
CA GLY A 164 5.35 -6.01 17.41
C GLY A 164 5.38 -4.56 17.85
N ILE A 165 6.18 -3.73 17.16
CA ILE A 165 6.45 -2.33 17.53
C ILE A 165 5.15 -1.52 17.66
N MET A 166 4.27 -1.57 16.65
CA MET A 166 3.00 -0.82 16.71
C MET A 166 2.10 -1.33 17.83
N GLY A 167 2.09 -2.64 18.08
CA GLY A 167 1.36 -3.23 19.20
C GLY A 167 1.91 -2.80 20.56
N ASP A 168 3.23 -2.67 20.71
CA ASP A 168 3.87 -2.22 21.94
C ASP A 168 3.56 -0.75 22.25
N LEU A 169 3.60 0.12 21.24
CA LEU A 169 3.20 1.53 21.38
C LEU A 169 1.74 1.66 21.81
N TYR A 170 0.84 0.90 21.18
CA TYR A 170 -0.58 0.88 21.56
C TYR A 170 -0.79 0.44 23.00
N ARG A 171 -0.13 -0.66 23.41
CA ARG A 171 -0.22 -1.18 24.76
C ARG A 171 0.33 -0.21 25.81
N ALA A 172 1.44 0.46 25.50
CA ALA A 172 2.10 1.34 26.43
C ALA A 172 1.39 2.68 26.60
N PHE A 173 1.06 3.37 25.50
CA PHE A 173 0.52 4.72 25.56
C PHE A 173 -1.00 4.73 25.65
N TYR A 174 -1.68 4.07 24.70
CA TYR A 174 -3.14 4.07 24.67
C TYR A 174 -3.71 3.23 25.83
N MET A 175 -3.47 1.92 25.83
CA MET A 175 -4.03 1.01 26.85
C MET A 175 -3.37 1.12 28.24
N GLY A 176 -2.21 1.75 28.32
CA GLY A 176 -1.46 1.94 29.55
C GLY A 176 -1.62 3.36 30.05
N VAL A 177 -0.64 4.21 29.74
CA VAL A 177 -0.50 5.56 30.30
C VAL A 177 -1.78 6.41 30.25
N ILE A 178 -2.51 6.39 29.13
CA ILE A 178 -3.72 7.22 28.96
C ILE A 178 -4.94 6.59 29.65
N GLU A 179 -5.20 5.29 29.43
CA GLU A 179 -6.32 4.61 30.09
C GLU A 179 -6.17 4.60 31.62
N ASP A 180 -4.94 4.42 32.13
CA ASP A 180 -4.65 4.48 33.58
C ASP A 180 -4.94 5.87 34.19
N ALA A 181 -5.04 6.93 33.38
CA ALA A 181 -5.28 8.30 33.83
C ALA A 181 -6.76 8.73 33.88
N GLU A 182 -7.73 7.87 33.50
CA GLU A 182 -9.17 8.20 33.43
C GLU A 182 -9.72 8.81 34.73
N GLY A 183 -9.25 8.32 35.88
CA GLY A 183 -9.69 8.80 37.21
C GLY A 183 -8.95 10.03 37.75
N ASP A 184 -7.83 10.41 37.15
CA ASP A 184 -6.95 11.48 37.63
C ASP A 184 -7.14 12.79 36.85
N LEU A 185 -7.74 12.72 35.65
CA LEU A 185 -7.99 13.85 34.76
C LEU A 185 -9.46 14.25 34.73
N SER A 186 -9.76 15.38 34.09
CA SER A 186 -11.15 15.68 33.70
C SER A 186 -11.57 14.76 32.54
N GLU A 187 -12.87 14.45 32.44
CA GLU A 187 -13.42 13.65 31.33
C GLU A 187 -13.04 14.24 29.95
N ASP A 188 -13.06 15.57 29.84
CA ASP A 188 -12.73 16.26 28.61
C ASP A 188 -11.24 16.10 28.25
N ASP A 189 -10.33 16.27 29.23
CA ASP A 189 -8.88 16.14 29.02
C ASP A 189 -8.48 14.68 28.74
N TRP A 190 -9.04 13.73 29.48
CA TRP A 190 -8.79 12.31 29.28
C TRP A 190 -9.29 11.84 27.91
N SER A 191 -10.54 12.17 27.56
CA SER A 191 -11.08 11.76 26.27
C SER A 191 -10.33 12.41 25.12
N LEU A 192 -9.85 13.67 25.26
CA LEU A 192 -9.04 14.32 24.23
C LEU A 192 -7.69 13.61 24.06
N ALA A 193 -6.99 13.29 25.15
CA ALA A 193 -5.72 12.57 25.10
C ALA A 193 -5.87 11.18 24.46
N ARG A 194 -6.92 10.46 24.85
CA ARG A 194 -7.27 9.13 24.29
C ARG A 194 -7.51 9.20 22.79
N ASP A 195 -8.35 10.13 22.33
CA ASP A 195 -8.67 10.27 20.91
C ASP A 195 -7.42 10.68 20.11
N THR A 196 -6.60 11.59 20.66
CA THR A 196 -5.37 12.07 20.02
C THR A 196 -4.36 10.95 19.81
N GLU A 197 -4.07 10.16 20.85
CA GLU A 197 -3.12 9.05 20.73
C GLU A 197 -3.64 7.93 19.84
N TYR A 198 -4.92 7.57 19.98
CA TYR A 198 -5.53 6.56 19.10
C TYR A 198 -5.42 6.94 17.63
N LYS A 199 -5.69 8.20 17.31
CA LYS A 199 -5.63 8.70 15.94
C LYS A 199 -4.22 8.67 15.37
N ARG A 200 -3.22 9.12 16.12
CA ARG A 200 -1.80 9.01 15.71
C ARG A 200 -1.42 7.56 15.45
N TRP A 201 -1.68 6.70 16.43
CA TRP A 201 -1.38 5.28 16.34
C TRP A 201 -2.09 4.60 15.16
N SER A 202 -3.41 4.75 15.08
CA SER A 202 -4.24 4.08 14.06
C SER A 202 -3.94 4.58 12.65
N GLY A 203 -3.58 5.86 12.48
CA GLY A 203 -3.13 6.41 11.20
C GLY A 203 -1.87 5.72 10.69
N ILE A 204 -0.82 5.68 11.51
CA ILE A 204 0.44 5.02 11.15
C ILE A 204 0.24 3.50 11.02
N ASN A 205 -0.49 2.87 11.93
CA ASN A 205 -0.74 1.43 11.90
C ASN A 205 -1.46 0.98 10.63
N SER A 206 -2.46 1.75 10.21
CA SER A 206 -3.18 1.51 8.97
C SER A 206 -2.29 1.72 7.75
N ALA A 207 -1.45 2.76 7.76
CA ALA A 207 -0.50 3.01 6.68
C ALA A 207 0.55 1.89 6.55
N VAL A 208 1.11 1.43 7.67
CA VAL A 208 2.03 0.28 7.77
C VAL A 208 1.39 -0.98 7.18
N HIS A 209 0.16 -1.30 7.57
CA HIS A 209 -0.57 -2.47 7.09
C HIS A 209 -0.90 -2.37 5.59
N ARG A 210 -1.34 -1.18 5.15
CA ARG A 210 -1.72 -0.92 3.76
C ARG A 210 -0.53 -1.11 2.82
N ARG A 211 0.61 -0.49 3.11
CA ARG A 211 1.83 -0.61 2.29
C ARG A 211 2.38 -2.04 2.25
N TRP A 212 2.19 -2.81 3.32
CA TRP A 212 2.51 -4.24 3.34
C TRP A 212 1.63 -5.07 2.41
N LEU A 213 0.31 -4.82 2.40
CA LEU A 213 -0.60 -5.48 1.45
C LEU A 213 -0.23 -5.14 0.00
N ASP A 214 0.17 -3.89 -0.27
CA ASP A 214 0.64 -3.46 -1.60
C ASP A 214 1.91 -4.20 -2.00
N LEU A 215 2.91 -4.20 -1.13
CA LEU A 215 4.16 -4.92 -1.35
C LEU A 215 3.91 -6.39 -1.74
N ARG A 216 3.05 -7.07 -0.97
CA ARG A 216 2.73 -8.48 -1.21
C ARG A 216 2.03 -8.69 -2.54
N THR A 217 1.06 -7.84 -2.85
CA THR A 217 0.33 -7.91 -4.13
C THR A 217 1.28 -7.70 -5.30
N ASP A 218 2.12 -6.68 -5.22
CA ASP A 218 3.07 -6.34 -6.29
C ASP A 218 4.07 -7.45 -6.55
N ILE A 219 4.68 -8.00 -5.50
CA ILE A 219 5.64 -9.10 -5.62
C ILE A 219 4.96 -10.35 -6.18
N SER A 220 3.77 -10.68 -5.70
CA SER A 220 3.04 -11.86 -6.18
C SER A 220 2.66 -11.74 -7.66
N VAL A 221 2.14 -10.58 -8.07
CA VAL A 221 1.79 -10.30 -9.48
C VAL A 221 3.06 -10.32 -10.35
N PHE A 222 4.12 -9.66 -9.93
CA PHE A 222 5.40 -9.63 -10.64
C PHE A 222 5.96 -11.05 -10.87
N ARG A 223 6.10 -11.84 -9.78
CA ARG A 223 6.61 -13.22 -9.87
C ARG A 223 5.72 -14.09 -10.75
N SER A 224 4.40 -13.97 -10.62
CA SER A 224 3.44 -14.73 -11.43
C SER A 224 3.56 -14.43 -12.92
N ARG A 225 3.60 -13.14 -13.30
CA ARG A 225 3.79 -12.70 -14.69
C ARG A 225 5.11 -13.22 -15.24
N LEU A 226 6.19 -13.06 -14.49
CA LEU A 226 7.53 -13.47 -14.93
C LEU A 226 7.63 -14.99 -15.11
N SER A 227 7.17 -15.76 -14.12
CA SER A 227 7.16 -17.22 -14.16
C SER A 227 6.37 -17.75 -15.36
N ARG A 228 5.25 -17.12 -15.70
CA ARG A 228 4.43 -17.47 -16.88
C ARG A 228 5.23 -17.31 -18.18
N GLU A 229 5.92 -16.19 -18.36
CA GLU A 229 6.67 -15.96 -19.60
C GLU A 229 7.89 -16.90 -19.71
N ILE A 230 8.58 -17.16 -18.60
CA ILE A 230 9.66 -18.17 -18.53
C ILE A 230 9.12 -19.56 -18.90
N TRP A 231 7.99 -19.98 -18.32
CA TRP A 231 7.35 -21.26 -18.65
C TRP A 231 6.99 -21.37 -20.13
N ASN A 232 6.50 -20.26 -20.71
CA ASN A 232 6.18 -20.16 -22.14
C ASN A 232 7.42 -19.99 -23.04
N GLN A 233 8.62 -20.01 -22.46
CA GLN A 233 9.91 -19.82 -23.11
C GLN A 233 9.96 -18.50 -23.91
N ASP A 234 9.35 -17.45 -23.36
CA ASP A 234 9.20 -16.15 -24.01
C ASP A 234 10.05 -15.08 -23.32
N MET A 235 11.33 -15.06 -23.67
CA MET A 235 12.30 -14.18 -23.01
C MET A 235 12.05 -12.70 -23.28
N GLU A 236 11.60 -12.34 -24.48
CA GLU A 236 11.29 -10.94 -24.82
C GLU A 236 10.15 -10.41 -23.95
N ARG A 237 9.11 -11.23 -23.72
CA ARG A 237 8.02 -10.88 -22.80
C ARG A 237 8.46 -10.92 -21.34
N ALA A 238 9.32 -11.86 -20.93
CA ALA A 238 9.89 -11.88 -19.58
C ALA A 238 10.68 -10.59 -19.28
N GLU A 239 11.51 -10.13 -20.21
CA GLU A 239 12.24 -8.85 -20.10
C GLU A 239 11.28 -7.65 -20.07
N LYS A 240 10.17 -7.69 -20.82
CA LYS A 240 9.13 -6.65 -20.75
C LYS A 240 8.47 -6.59 -19.37
N VAL A 241 8.17 -7.74 -18.75
CA VAL A 241 7.64 -7.81 -17.38
C VAL A 241 8.63 -7.18 -16.38
N LEU A 242 9.92 -7.52 -16.47
CA LEU A 242 10.97 -6.93 -15.62
C LEU A 242 11.08 -5.41 -15.80
N ARG A 243 11.05 -4.91 -17.04
CA ARG A 243 11.10 -3.46 -17.32
C ARG A 243 9.89 -2.73 -16.75
N ASN A 244 8.68 -3.27 -16.94
CA ASN A 244 7.46 -2.67 -16.40
C ASN A 244 7.51 -2.57 -14.88
N PHE A 245 7.94 -3.64 -14.20
CA PHE A 245 8.10 -3.62 -12.75
C PHE A 245 9.15 -2.61 -12.29
N SER A 246 10.25 -2.45 -13.04
CA SER A 246 11.29 -1.45 -12.75
C SER A 246 10.75 -0.02 -12.84
N ILE A 247 10.02 0.31 -13.92
CA ILE A 247 9.38 1.63 -14.10
C ILE A 247 8.42 1.91 -12.94
N SER A 248 7.68 0.90 -12.51
CA SER A 248 6.72 1.05 -11.42
C SER A 248 7.38 1.26 -10.05
N ILE A 249 8.53 0.64 -9.79
CA ILE A 249 9.33 0.96 -8.61
C ILE A 249 9.81 2.41 -8.66
N ASP A 250 10.26 2.89 -9.82
CA ASP A 250 10.70 4.27 -9.97
C ASP A 250 9.55 5.27 -9.81
N ASN A 251 8.35 4.92 -10.27
CA ASN A 251 7.14 5.71 -10.00
C ASN A 251 6.83 5.75 -8.51
N LEU A 252 6.88 4.61 -7.80
CA LEU A 252 6.64 4.54 -6.35
C LEU A 252 7.61 5.42 -5.54
N LYS A 253 8.86 5.53 -5.99
CA LYS A 253 9.84 6.44 -5.35
C LYS A 253 9.49 7.91 -5.50
N ASN A 254 8.76 8.28 -6.57
CA ASN A 254 8.34 9.65 -6.83
C ASN A 254 6.94 9.94 -6.28
N ASP A 255 6.08 8.93 -6.21
CA ASP A 255 4.72 8.96 -5.67
C ASP A 255 4.37 7.56 -5.15
N ILE A 256 4.36 7.41 -3.82
CA ILE A 256 4.12 6.11 -3.14
C ILE A 256 2.73 5.51 -3.42
N THR A 257 1.83 6.28 -4.04
CA THR A 257 0.49 5.84 -4.43
C THR A 257 0.37 5.40 -5.88
N ALA A 258 1.45 5.51 -6.66
CA ALA A 258 1.45 5.16 -8.07
C ALA A 258 1.17 3.65 -8.31
N PRO A 259 0.31 3.30 -9.27
CA PRO A 259 0.05 1.90 -9.61
C PRO A 259 1.27 1.20 -10.21
N VAL A 260 1.43 -0.08 -9.90
CA VAL A 260 2.62 -0.86 -10.27
C VAL A 260 2.49 -1.59 -11.60
N PHE A 261 1.42 -1.41 -12.39
CA PHE A 261 1.25 -2.16 -13.65
C PHE A 261 0.40 -1.43 -14.71
N ASN A 262 0.99 -0.49 -15.46
CA ASN A 262 0.22 0.38 -16.36
C ASN A 262 0.32 0.09 -17.87
N ASP A 263 1.27 -0.73 -18.31
CA ASP A 263 1.51 -0.95 -19.74
C ASP A 263 1.09 -2.35 -20.21
N PRO A 264 0.16 -2.43 -21.19
CA PRO A 264 -0.25 -3.71 -21.77
C PRO A 264 0.94 -4.49 -22.33
N LEU A 265 0.97 -5.80 -22.04
CA LEU A 265 1.94 -6.69 -22.64
C LEU A 265 1.66 -6.98 -24.12
N THR A 266 0.43 -6.72 -24.61
CA THR A 266 0.03 -6.98 -26.00
C THR A 266 0.91 -6.25 -27.01
N GLU A 267 1.27 -6.96 -28.08
CA GLU A 267 2.05 -6.43 -29.21
C GLU A 267 1.17 -6.18 -30.45
N ASN A 268 -0.07 -6.70 -30.44
CA ASN A 268 -1.00 -6.48 -31.53
C ASN A 268 -1.62 -5.09 -31.39
N ARG A 269 -1.44 -4.27 -32.43
CA ARG A 269 -1.90 -2.88 -32.45
C ARG A 269 -3.42 -2.74 -32.27
N GLU A 270 -4.22 -3.57 -32.91
CA GLU A 270 -5.69 -3.47 -32.85
C GLU A 270 -6.20 -3.82 -31.44
N LEU A 271 -5.63 -4.86 -30.83
CA LEU A 271 -5.89 -5.20 -29.43
C LEU A 271 -5.40 -4.11 -28.46
N ALA A 272 -4.24 -3.51 -28.73
CA ALA A 272 -3.69 -2.42 -27.91
C ALA A 272 -4.54 -1.14 -27.98
N GLU A 273 -5.11 -0.83 -29.15
CA GLU A 273 -6.01 0.32 -29.34
C GLU A 273 -7.27 0.15 -28.47
N ILE A 274 -7.91 -1.02 -28.46
CA ILE A 274 -9.07 -1.30 -27.61
C ILE A 274 -8.73 -1.15 -26.11
N LEU A 275 -7.59 -1.70 -25.67
CA LEU A 275 -7.14 -1.55 -24.27
C LEU A 275 -6.86 -0.10 -23.90
N THR A 276 -6.30 0.68 -24.84
CA THR A 276 -6.04 2.11 -24.63
C THR A 276 -7.34 2.89 -24.51
N GLU A 277 -8.34 2.57 -25.32
CA GLU A 277 -9.66 3.19 -25.21
C GLU A 277 -10.35 2.86 -23.89
N LEU A 278 -10.30 1.59 -23.46
CA LEU A 278 -10.80 1.19 -22.14
C LEU A 278 -10.12 1.99 -21.04
N LYS A 279 -8.78 2.04 -21.04
CA LYS A 279 -7.99 2.81 -20.08
C LYS A 279 -8.44 4.27 -20.02
N ASN A 280 -8.55 4.93 -21.18
CA ASN A 280 -8.92 6.34 -21.26
C ASN A 280 -10.33 6.63 -20.72
N GLU A 281 -11.28 5.70 -20.84
CA GLU A 281 -12.63 5.86 -20.28
C GLU A 281 -12.61 5.91 -18.76
N PHE A 282 -11.88 4.99 -18.12
CA PHE A 282 -11.70 4.99 -16.67
C PHE A 282 -10.91 6.20 -16.19
N GLU A 283 -9.76 6.51 -16.82
CA GLU A 283 -8.94 7.68 -16.47
C GLU A 283 -9.74 9.00 -16.62
N GLY A 284 -10.65 9.06 -17.60
CA GLY A 284 -11.55 10.20 -17.78
C GLY A 284 -12.49 10.40 -16.60
N VAL A 285 -13.10 9.34 -16.07
CA VAL A 285 -13.97 9.41 -14.88
C VAL A 285 -13.17 9.71 -13.62
N GLU A 286 -12.00 9.07 -13.44
CA GLU A 286 -11.09 9.34 -12.33
C GLU A 286 -10.68 10.81 -12.25
N GLN A 287 -10.25 11.38 -13.39
CA GLN A 287 -9.88 12.79 -13.49
C GLN A 287 -11.07 13.70 -13.22
N LEU A 288 -12.22 13.40 -13.80
CA LEU A 288 -13.45 14.19 -13.61
C LEU A 288 -13.86 14.24 -12.14
N MET A 289 -13.83 13.11 -11.44
CA MET A 289 -14.18 13.04 -10.02
C MET A 289 -13.15 13.72 -9.14
N THR A 290 -11.86 13.61 -9.48
CA THR A 290 -10.77 14.30 -8.78
C THR A 290 -10.92 15.82 -8.89
N ASP A 291 -11.16 16.35 -10.09
CA ASP A 291 -11.32 17.79 -10.32
C ASP A 291 -12.56 18.36 -9.64
N GLU A 292 -13.65 17.62 -9.65
CA GLU A 292 -14.87 18.00 -8.94
C GLU A 292 -14.67 18.01 -7.43
N LEU A 293 -14.01 16.99 -6.87
CA LEU A 293 -13.72 16.92 -5.45
C LEU A 293 -12.83 18.08 -5.00
N ASN A 294 -11.82 18.44 -5.81
CA ASN A 294 -10.98 19.61 -5.57
C ASN A 294 -11.79 20.92 -5.53
N SER A 295 -12.82 21.03 -6.39
CA SER A 295 -13.74 22.17 -6.39
C SER A 295 -14.62 22.18 -5.14
N VAL A 296 -15.13 21.01 -4.72
CA VAL A 296 -15.91 20.82 -3.49
C VAL A 296 -15.07 21.23 -2.27
N TYR A 297 -13.79 20.81 -2.20
CA TYR A 297 -12.89 21.20 -1.12
C TYR A 297 -12.72 22.70 -0.97
N GLY A 298 -12.62 23.43 -2.09
CA GLY A 298 -12.51 24.89 -2.08
C GLY A 298 -13.71 25.57 -1.43
N ILE A 299 -14.90 24.96 -1.51
CA ILE A 299 -16.16 25.50 -0.97
C ILE A 299 -16.39 25.03 0.48
N LEU A 300 -16.19 23.74 0.77
CA LEU A 300 -16.29 23.21 2.15
C LEU A 300 -15.31 23.93 3.08
N GLY A 301 -14.15 24.33 2.58
CA GLY A 301 -13.18 25.13 3.33
C GLY A 301 -12.51 24.35 4.46
N ASN A 302 -11.94 25.10 5.41
CA ASN A 302 -11.11 24.58 6.50
C ASN A 302 -11.68 24.88 7.90
N THR A 303 -12.99 25.15 8.01
CA THR A 303 -13.65 25.40 9.31
C THR A 303 -14.88 24.52 9.47
N TYR A 304 -15.21 24.18 10.71
CA TYR A 304 -16.39 23.38 11.04
C TYR A 304 -17.69 24.01 10.50
N GLN A 305 -17.86 25.32 10.66
CA GLN A 305 -19.05 26.01 10.18
C GLN A 305 -19.20 25.91 8.66
N SER A 306 -18.12 26.15 7.92
CA SER A 306 -18.12 26.05 6.45
C SER A 306 -18.39 24.63 5.97
N TYR A 307 -17.85 23.62 6.67
CA TYR A 307 -18.13 22.21 6.39
C TYR A 307 -19.62 21.91 6.56
N VAL A 308 -20.21 22.24 7.70
CA VAL A 308 -21.63 21.97 8.00
C VAL A 308 -22.55 22.69 7.02
N GLU A 309 -22.27 23.96 6.71
CA GLU A 309 -23.08 24.77 5.78
C GLU A 309 -23.09 24.20 4.35
N ASN A 310 -21.98 23.60 3.92
CA ASN A 310 -21.79 23.16 2.54
C ASN A 310 -21.75 21.63 2.38
N TYR A 311 -22.05 20.87 3.43
CA TYR A 311 -21.90 19.40 3.47
C TYR A 311 -22.65 18.69 2.33
N GLN A 312 -23.79 19.23 1.89
CA GLN A 312 -24.56 18.69 0.76
C GLN A 312 -23.74 18.55 -0.52
N LEU A 313 -22.74 19.42 -0.76
CA LEU A 313 -21.87 19.32 -1.94
C LEU A 313 -21.02 18.05 -1.94
N LEU A 314 -20.64 17.56 -0.75
CA LEU A 314 -19.91 16.30 -0.64
C LEU A 314 -20.83 15.09 -0.88
N LEU A 315 -22.09 15.17 -0.43
CA LEU A 315 -23.10 14.15 -0.74
C LEU A 315 -23.42 14.10 -2.23
N ASP A 316 -23.60 15.26 -2.86
CA ASP A 316 -23.83 15.37 -4.30
C ASP A 316 -22.64 14.80 -5.10
N TRP A 317 -21.41 14.98 -4.60
CA TRP A 317 -20.22 14.36 -5.18
C TRP A 317 -20.24 12.83 -5.05
N TYR A 318 -20.61 12.27 -3.89
CA TYR A 318 -20.76 10.82 -3.72
C TYR A 318 -21.78 10.23 -4.70
N ASP A 319 -22.97 10.83 -4.81
CA ASP A 319 -24.02 10.36 -5.72
C ASP A 319 -23.56 10.41 -7.17
N ARG A 320 -22.83 11.48 -7.54
CA ARG A 320 -22.30 11.61 -8.89
C ARG A 320 -21.20 10.58 -9.18
N ALA A 321 -20.27 10.37 -8.26
CA ALA A 321 -19.23 9.36 -8.41
C ALA A 321 -19.79 7.96 -8.65
N LEU A 322 -20.81 7.54 -7.89
CA LEU A 322 -21.48 6.25 -8.13
C LEU A 322 -22.12 6.18 -9.52
N LYS A 323 -22.76 7.26 -9.96
CA LYS A 323 -23.42 7.31 -11.27
C LYS A 323 -22.45 7.27 -12.46
N GLU A 324 -21.32 7.97 -12.37
CA GLU A 324 -20.31 7.95 -13.43
C GLU A 324 -19.68 6.54 -13.53
N MET A 325 -19.47 5.87 -12.39
CA MET A 325 -19.01 4.47 -12.36
C MET A 325 -20.05 3.49 -12.91
N GLU A 326 -21.34 3.65 -12.58
CA GLU A 326 -22.44 2.87 -13.16
C GLU A 326 -22.45 3.00 -14.69
N GLY A 327 -22.22 4.20 -15.21
CA GLY A 327 -22.09 4.44 -16.66
C GLY A 327 -20.96 3.63 -17.30
N LEU A 328 -19.81 3.50 -16.62
CA LEU A 328 -18.72 2.62 -17.08
C LEU A 328 -19.12 1.15 -17.02
N TYR A 329 -19.81 0.72 -15.97
CA TYR A 329 -20.25 -0.67 -15.84
C TYR A 329 -21.23 -1.09 -16.94
N GLU A 330 -22.02 -0.13 -17.47
CA GLU A 330 -22.89 -0.35 -18.62
C GLU A 330 -22.13 -0.36 -19.96
N SER A 331 -21.13 0.51 -20.16
CA SER A 331 -20.45 0.66 -21.46
C SER A 331 -19.30 -0.32 -21.70
N VAL A 332 -18.56 -0.67 -20.64
CA VAL A 332 -17.32 -1.46 -20.73
C VAL A 332 -17.56 -2.90 -21.22
N PRO A 333 -18.62 -3.63 -20.82
CA PRO A 333 -18.85 -4.99 -21.31
C PRO A 333 -18.85 -5.13 -22.83
N ASP A 334 -19.38 -4.14 -23.56
CA ASP A 334 -19.39 -4.14 -25.03
C ASP A 334 -17.97 -4.05 -25.61
N LYS A 335 -17.08 -3.25 -25.00
CA LYS A 335 -15.68 -3.14 -25.41
C LYS A 335 -14.86 -4.37 -25.05
N VAL A 336 -15.14 -4.98 -23.91
CA VAL A 336 -14.54 -6.27 -23.54
C VAL A 336 -14.93 -7.36 -24.55
N LEU A 337 -16.21 -7.38 -24.96
CA LEU A 337 -16.69 -8.26 -26.02
C LEU A 337 -16.00 -7.99 -27.36
N GLU A 338 -15.81 -6.72 -27.72
CA GLU A 338 -15.06 -6.32 -28.92
C GLU A 338 -13.62 -6.83 -28.90
N TYR A 339 -12.93 -6.73 -27.75
CA TYR A 339 -11.57 -7.27 -27.59
C TYR A 339 -11.54 -8.78 -27.90
N TYR A 340 -12.43 -9.55 -27.27
CA TYR A 340 -12.49 -11.00 -27.47
C TYR A 340 -12.81 -11.38 -28.93
N LYS A 341 -13.72 -10.65 -29.57
CA LYS A 341 -14.06 -10.88 -30.99
C LYS A 341 -12.92 -10.53 -31.92
N THR A 342 -12.04 -9.60 -31.54
CA THR A 342 -10.91 -9.16 -32.34
C THR A 342 -9.77 -10.18 -32.35
N ILE A 343 -9.53 -10.90 -31.25
CA ILE A 343 -8.47 -11.92 -31.13
C ILE A 343 -8.43 -12.89 -32.34
N PRO A 344 -9.50 -13.65 -32.66
CA PRO A 344 -9.47 -14.62 -33.76
C PRO A 344 -9.47 -14.00 -35.17
N LEU A 345 -9.63 -12.67 -35.28
CA LEU A 345 -9.56 -11.93 -36.55
C LEU A 345 -8.12 -11.50 -36.87
N VAL A 346 -7.34 -11.19 -35.84
CA VAL A 346 -6.01 -10.57 -35.97
C VAL A 346 -4.86 -11.54 -35.68
N LEU A 347 -5.16 -12.65 -34.99
CA LEU A 347 -4.19 -13.70 -34.68
C LEU A 347 -4.49 -14.96 -35.47
N ASP A 348 -3.45 -15.76 -35.71
CA ASP A 348 -3.61 -17.10 -36.28
C ASP A 348 -4.35 -18.00 -35.27
N GLN A 349 -5.51 -18.52 -35.67
CA GLN A 349 -6.36 -19.37 -34.84
C GLN A 349 -5.71 -20.72 -34.50
N ASP A 350 -4.69 -21.13 -35.25
CA ASP A 350 -3.90 -22.32 -34.95
C ASP A 350 -2.77 -22.04 -33.94
N ASP A 351 -2.37 -20.78 -33.77
CA ASP A 351 -1.38 -20.34 -32.79
C ASP A 351 -2.01 -20.16 -31.40
N SER A 352 -2.14 -21.28 -30.68
CA SER A 352 -2.69 -21.26 -29.32
C SER A 352 -1.87 -20.40 -28.35
N LYS A 353 -0.55 -20.25 -28.57
CA LYS A 353 0.31 -19.46 -27.69
C LYS A 353 -0.01 -17.97 -27.85
N ALA A 354 -0.11 -17.47 -29.09
CA ALA A 354 -0.49 -16.09 -29.36
C ALA A 354 -1.88 -15.74 -28.80
N ILE A 355 -2.84 -16.66 -28.93
CA ILE A 355 -4.20 -16.49 -28.40
C ILE A 355 -4.21 -16.45 -26.87
N ASP A 356 -3.54 -17.40 -26.22
CA ASP A 356 -3.44 -17.42 -24.75
C ASP A 356 -2.75 -16.14 -24.25
N HIS A 357 -1.68 -15.71 -24.92
CA HIS A 357 -1.00 -14.44 -24.63
C HIS A 357 -1.93 -13.24 -24.72
N ALA A 358 -2.72 -13.09 -25.80
CA ALA A 358 -3.66 -11.99 -25.92
C ALA A 358 -4.72 -11.97 -24.80
N LEU A 359 -5.28 -13.13 -24.45
CA LEU A 359 -6.25 -13.23 -23.34
C LEU A 359 -5.62 -12.88 -21.99
N TYR A 360 -4.37 -13.29 -21.76
CA TYR A 360 -3.65 -12.94 -20.56
C TYR A 360 -3.27 -11.47 -20.53
N ASP A 361 -2.84 -10.88 -21.64
CA ASP A 361 -2.48 -9.47 -21.74
C ASP A 361 -3.68 -8.56 -21.48
N PHE A 362 -4.87 -8.97 -21.94
CA PHE A 362 -6.12 -8.32 -21.57
C PHE A 362 -6.36 -8.41 -20.07
N SER A 363 -6.28 -9.61 -19.49
CA SER A 363 -6.54 -9.81 -18.07
C SER A 363 -5.59 -8.98 -17.21
N ASP A 364 -4.35 -8.91 -17.64
CA ASP A 364 -3.26 -8.15 -17.03
C ASP A 364 -3.49 -6.65 -17.04
N ALA A 365 -3.82 -6.11 -18.22
CA ALA A 365 -4.04 -4.68 -18.41
C ALA A 365 -5.35 -4.22 -17.76
N PHE A 366 -6.40 -5.02 -17.87
CA PHE A 366 -7.74 -4.62 -17.47
C PHE A 366 -8.03 -4.91 -15.98
N TYR A 367 -7.95 -6.18 -15.54
CA TYR A 367 -8.30 -6.52 -14.15
C TYR A 367 -7.24 -6.11 -13.14
N TRP A 368 -5.96 -6.29 -13.49
CA TRP A 368 -4.84 -6.02 -12.59
C TRP A 368 -4.19 -4.65 -12.82
N GLY A 369 -4.58 -3.94 -13.89
CA GLY A 369 -4.17 -2.57 -14.17
C GLY A 369 -5.34 -1.61 -13.94
N ILE A 370 -6.22 -1.47 -14.93
CA ILE A 370 -7.28 -0.45 -14.98
C ILE A 370 -8.22 -0.52 -13.76
N LEU A 371 -8.82 -1.68 -13.46
CA LEU A 371 -9.77 -1.79 -12.35
C LEU A 371 -9.12 -1.62 -10.97
N GLU A 372 -7.86 -2.05 -10.85
CA GLU A 372 -7.08 -1.86 -9.63
C GLU A 372 -6.74 -0.38 -9.42
N GLN A 373 -6.42 0.33 -10.50
CA GLN A 373 -6.18 1.77 -10.47
C GLN A 373 -7.41 2.54 -10.02
N VAL A 374 -8.58 2.22 -10.58
CA VAL A 374 -9.86 2.83 -10.18
C VAL A 374 -10.14 2.61 -8.70
N LYS A 375 -9.95 1.37 -8.22
CA LYS A 375 -10.07 1.05 -6.80
C LYS A 375 -9.13 1.92 -5.96
N ASN A 376 -7.87 2.04 -6.36
CA ASN A 376 -6.88 2.85 -5.66
C ASN A 376 -7.26 4.34 -5.65
N THR A 377 -7.59 4.92 -6.80
CA THR A 377 -8.00 6.33 -6.91
C THR A 377 -9.16 6.64 -5.99
N PHE A 378 -10.27 5.91 -6.08
CA PHE A 378 -11.45 6.21 -5.27
C PHE A 378 -11.26 5.87 -3.79
N GLN A 379 -10.79 4.66 -3.47
CA GLN A 379 -10.76 4.20 -2.07
C GLN A 379 -9.57 4.74 -1.31
N ARG A 380 -8.40 4.86 -1.94
CA ARG A 380 -7.11 5.08 -1.26
C ARG A 380 -6.56 6.49 -1.47
N THR A 381 -7.08 7.21 -2.46
CA THR A 381 -6.74 8.63 -2.68
C THR A 381 -7.91 9.51 -2.27
N LEU A 382 -9.02 9.46 -3.00
CA LEU A 382 -10.11 10.42 -2.83
C LEU A 382 -10.83 10.25 -1.47
N LEU A 383 -11.23 9.02 -1.12
CA LEU A 383 -11.92 8.78 0.15
C LEU A 383 -11.02 8.90 1.38
N ASP A 384 -9.75 8.51 1.27
CA ASP A 384 -8.77 8.68 2.33
C ASP A 384 -8.48 10.17 2.57
N GLU A 385 -8.39 11.00 1.51
CA GLU A 385 -8.24 12.44 1.66
C GLU A 385 -9.48 13.08 2.28
N ILE A 386 -10.69 12.73 1.84
CA ILE A 386 -11.94 13.20 2.45
C ILE A 386 -11.94 12.87 3.95
N ARG A 387 -11.56 11.65 4.30
CA ARG A 387 -11.47 11.18 5.68
C ARG A 387 -10.45 11.99 6.48
N SER A 388 -9.22 12.08 5.99
CA SER A 388 -8.14 12.81 6.64
C SER A 388 -8.49 14.29 6.87
N LYS A 389 -9.05 14.95 5.85
CA LYS A 389 -9.28 16.39 5.86
C LYS A 389 -10.48 16.80 6.72
N TYR A 390 -11.57 16.03 6.64
CA TYR A 390 -12.82 16.40 7.29
C TYR A 390 -13.08 15.63 8.56
N TYR A 391 -12.96 14.30 8.54
CA TYR A 391 -13.31 13.45 9.68
C TYR A 391 -12.24 13.53 10.74
N ASP A 392 -11.02 13.21 10.31
CA ASP A 392 -9.82 13.25 11.13
C ASP A 392 -9.20 14.67 11.15
N GLY A 393 -9.85 15.66 10.54
CA GLY A 393 -9.41 17.05 10.57
C GLY A 393 -10.49 17.92 11.21
N ILE A 394 -11.24 18.62 10.37
CA ILE A 394 -12.19 19.66 10.79
C ILE A 394 -13.18 19.20 11.86
N LEU A 395 -13.74 17.99 11.72
CA LEU A 395 -14.74 17.45 12.64
C LEU A 395 -14.11 17.05 13.97
N ASP A 396 -12.92 16.43 13.96
CA ASP A 396 -12.17 16.13 15.17
C ASP A 396 -11.80 17.39 15.95
N ASP A 397 -11.22 18.38 15.28
CA ASP A 397 -10.75 19.62 15.89
C ASP A 397 -11.90 20.44 16.51
N ALA A 398 -13.14 20.21 16.06
CA ALA A 398 -14.32 20.87 16.58
C ALA A 398 -14.82 20.34 17.93
N ARG A 399 -14.29 19.22 18.46
CA ARG A 399 -14.80 18.54 19.67
C ARG A 399 -14.87 19.44 20.92
N GLY A 400 -14.00 20.45 21.01
CA GLY A 400 -14.00 21.46 22.09
C GLY A 400 -14.56 22.84 21.71
N SER A 401 -14.96 23.03 20.44
CA SER A 401 -15.36 24.32 19.88
C SER A 401 -16.87 24.49 19.71
N VAL A 402 -17.63 23.39 19.71
CA VAL A 402 -19.10 23.38 19.61
C VAL A 402 -19.70 22.49 20.70
N SER A 403 -21.02 22.45 20.83
CA SER A 403 -21.66 21.58 21.82
C SER A 403 -21.45 20.09 21.48
N TYR A 404 -21.26 19.24 22.49
CA TYR A 404 -21.05 17.81 22.29
C TYR A 404 -22.16 17.15 21.46
N ASP A 405 -23.43 17.45 21.74
CA ASP A 405 -24.56 16.88 21.00
C ASP A 405 -24.54 17.24 19.51
N GLU A 406 -24.16 18.48 19.20
CA GLU A 406 -24.03 18.96 17.83
C GLU A 406 -22.85 18.29 17.13
N TRP A 407 -21.67 18.32 17.74
CA TRP A 407 -20.47 17.68 17.24
C TRP A 407 -20.70 16.19 16.97
N PHE A 408 -21.24 15.48 17.95
CA PHE A 408 -21.49 14.04 17.88
C PHE A 408 -22.45 13.70 16.73
N LYS A 409 -23.55 14.45 16.61
CA LYS A 409 -24.52 14.25 15.53
C LYS A 409 -23.91 14.49 14.15
N THR A 410 -23.18 15.59 13.97
CA THR A 410 -22.52 15.91 12.71
C THR A 410 -21.51 14.82 12.36
N LYS A 411 -20.60 14.47 13.28
CA LYS A 411 -19.55 13.49 13.04
C LYS A 411 -20.10 12.10 12.72
N THR A 412 -21.09 11.64 13.48
CA THR A 412 -21.71 10.32 13.24
C THR A 412 -22.52 10.28 11.95
N GLY A 413 -23.29 11.34 11.66
CA GLY A 413 -24.04 11.45 10.40
C GLY A 413 -23.11 11.40 9.20
N SER A 414 -22.06 12.22 9.20
CA SER A 414 -21.08 12.22 8.13
C SER A 414 -20.42 10.84 7.96
N ASN A 415 -20.11 10.15 9.07
CA ASN A 415 -19.43 8.85 9.00
C ASN A 415 -20.33 7.76 8.40
N VAL A 416 -21.64 7.83 8.65
CA VAL A 416 -22.62 6.95 8.01
C VAL A 416 -22.64 7.17 6.51
N ASP A 417 -22.65 8.42 6.05
CA ASP A 417 -22.70 8.74 4.62
C ASP A 417 -21.41 8.31 3.89
N TRP A 418 -20.23 8.58 4.47
CA TRP A 418 -18.95 8.09 3.93
C TRP A 418 -18.92 6.56 3.87
N THR A 419 -19.35 5.89 4.93
CA THR A 419 -19.36 4.42 4.98
C THR A 419 -20.32 3.86 3.94
N SER A 420 -21.50 4.47 3.78
CA SER A 420 -22.48 4.08 2.77
C SER A 420 -21.86 4.15 1.38
N PHE A 421 -21.29 5.29 0.99
CA PHE A 421 -20.61 5.44 -0.30
C PHE A 421 -19.50 4.40 -0.48
N PHE A 422 -18.60 4.28 0.50
CA PHE A 422 -17.49 3.32 0.44
C PHE A 422 -17.99 1.89 0.18
N THR A 423 -19.00 1.45 0.95
CA THR A 423 -19.52 0.08 0.82
C THR A 423 -20.24 -0.16 -0.51
N THR A 424 -21.02 0.81 -0.99
CA THR A 424 -21.70 0.73 -2.29
C THR A 424 -20.68 0.67 -3.43
N PHE A 425 -19.77 1.63 -3.51
CA PHE A 425 -18.71 1.65 -4.52
C PHE A 425 -17.91 0.34 -4.54
N SER A 426 -17.50 -0.14 -3.36
CA SER A 426 -16.71 -1.36 -3.24
C SER A 426 -17.49 -2.60 -3.68
N GLY A 427 -18.78 -2.67 -3.32
CA GLY A 427 -19.67 -3.76 -3.73
C GLY A 427 -19.87 -3.78 -5.24
N ASP A 428 -20.23 -2.64 -5.82
CA ASP A 428 -20.52 -2.53 -7.25
C ASP A 428 -19.27 -2.85 -8.10
N LEU A 429 -18.10 -2.34 -7.69
CA LEU A 429 -16.83 -2.64 -8.38
C LEU A 429 -16.47 -4.13 -8.27
N PHE A 430 -16.73 -4.76 -7.12
CA PHE A 430 -16.49 -6.19 -6.92
C PHE A 430 -17.39 -7.05 -7.81
N ASP A 431 -18.69 -6.75 -7.83
CA ASP A 431 -19.68 -7.48 -8.63
C ASP A 431 -19.35 -7.34 -10.12
N PHE A 432 -19.09 -6.11 -10.59
CA PHE A 432 -18.66 -5.84 -11.97
C PHE A 432 -17.40 -6.62 -12.36
N ARG A 433 -16.38 -6.63 -11.50
CA ARG A 433 -15.15 -7.39 -11.73
C ARG A 433 -15.42 -8.89 -11.81
N SER A 434 -16.27 -9.41 -10.93
CA SER A 434 -16.62 -10.83 -10.88
C SER A 434 -17.33 -11.27 -12.16
N ASP A 435 -18.31 -10.51 -12.62
CA ASP A 435 -19.07 -10.81 -13.84
C ASP A 435 -18.16 -10.86 -15.08
N LEU A 436 -17.24 -9.90 -15.20
CA LEU A 436 -16.27 -9.89 -16.29
C LEU A 436 -15.28 -11.04 -16.20
N LEU A 437 -14.83 -11.43 -15.00
CA LEU A 437 -13.90 -12.55 -14.82
C LEU A 437 -14.54 -13.88 -15.22
N ASP A 438 -15.81 -14.10 -14.87
CA ASP A 438 -16.58 -15.26 -15.32
C ASP A 438 -16.67 -15.33 -16.85
N GLY A 439 -16.88 -14.18 -17.50
CA GLY A 439 -16.85 -14.07 -18.96
C GLY A 439 -15.48 -14.43 -19.55
N TRP A 440 -14.40 -13.88 -19.00
CA TRP A 440 -13.04 -14.18 -19.43
C TRP A 440 -12.72 -15.68 -19.36
N GLN A 441 -13.11 -16.35 -18.27
CA GLN A 441 -12.89 -17.80 -18.10
C GLN A 441 -13.60 -18.60 -19.18
N ARG A 442 -14.86 -18.27 -19.49
CA ARG A 442 -15.63 -18.95 -20.56
C ARG A 442 -15.00 -18.76 -21.93
N VAL A 443 -14.53 -17.55 -22.24
CA VAL A 443 -13.83 -17.25 -23.50
C VAL A 443 -12.53 -18.04 -23.59
N GLN A 444 -11.73 -18.04 -22.52
CA GLN A 444 -10.48 -18.80 -22.48
C GLN A 444 -10.71 -20.30 -22.71
N GLU A 445 -11.69 -20.90 -22.02
CA GLU A 445 -12.04 -22.31 -22.20
C GLU A 445 -12.53 -22.60 -23.64
N GLY A 446 -13.37 -21.72 -24.19
CA GLY A 446 -13.86 -21.80 -25.56
C GLY A 446 -12.74 -21.77 -26.58
N PHE A 447 -11.81 -20.81 -26.46
CA PHE A 447 -10.68 -20.64 -27.38
C PHE A 447 -9.71 -21.83 -27.31
N ARG A 448 -9.46 -22.38 -26.11
CA ARG A 448 -8.69 -23.64 -25.96
C ARG A 448 -9.37 -24.82 -26.63
N ALA A 449 -10.69 -24.85 -26.64
CA ALA A 449 -11.49 -25.84 -27.37
C ALA A 449 -11.65 -25.53 -28.88
N LYS A 450 -10.95 -24.49 -29.40
CA LYS A 450 -11.06 -24.00 -30.79
C LYS A 450 -12.48 -23.53 -31.16
N ASN A 451 -13.28 -23.13 -30.18
CA ASN A 451 -14.53 -22.43 -30.41
C ASN A 451 -14.29 -20.91 -30.31
N PHE A 452 -14.29 -20.22 -31.45
CA PHE A 452 -14.08 -18.77 -31.53
C PHE A 452 -15.37 -17.95 -31.69
N ASP A 453 -16.54 -18.59 -31.56
CA ASP A 453 -17.83 -17.92 -31.55
C ASP A 453 -18.08 -17.30 -30.16
N VAL A 454 -17.58 -16.07 -29.97
CA VAL A 454 -17.65 -15.36 -28.69
C VAL A 454 -19.10 -15.11 -28.26
N ASP A 455 -20.02 -14.85 -29.20
CA ASP A 455 -21.44 -14.64 -28.91
C ASP A 455 -22.09 -15.93 -28.36
N ALA A 456 -21.63 -17.10 -28.79
CA ALA A 456 -22.08 -18.37 -28.23
C ALA A 456 -21.47 -18.69 -26.85
N LEU A 457 -20.29 -18.13 -26.54
CA LEU A 457 -19.58 -18.35 -25.26
C LEU A 457 -20.09 -17.42 -24.15
N LEU A 458 -20.57 -16.23 -24.52
CA LEU A 458 -21.05 -15.18 -23.62
C LEU A 458 -22.54 -14.87 -23.90
N PRO A 459 -23.47 -15.74 -23.45
CA PRO A 459 -24.90 -15.64 -23.76
C PRO A 459 -25.65 -14.57 -22.98
#